data_AF-X1UHM8-F1
#
_entry.id   AF-X1UHM8-F1
#
_cell.length_a   1.000
_cell.length_b   1.000
_cell.length_c   1.000
_cell.angle_alpha   90.00
_cell.angle_beta   90.00
_cell.angle_gamma   90.00
#
_symmetry.space_group_name_H-M   'P 1'
#
loop_
_entity.id
_entity.type
_entity.pdbx_description
1 polymer ?
#
loop_
_entity_poly.entity_id
_entity_poly.type
_entity_poly.pdbx_seq_one_letter_code
_entity_poly.pdbx_strand_id
1 'polypeptide(L)'
;LIGVLMGIIAGVITALRAILLQGDIMLGYTVAIAMIIAIIIATSLGGILPILFKKLGVDPALMSGPLIATILDTTTLLIYFNVTMLLLWNI
;
A
#
# COMPACT_ATOMS: atom_id res chain seq x y z
N LEU A 1 10.21 -8.44 5.19
CA LEU A 1 9.37 -9.59 5.61
C LEU A 1 7.95 -9.17 6.00
N ILE A 2 7.79 -8.28 7.00
CA ILE A 2 6.47 -7.83 7.47
C ILE A 2 5.60 -7.29 6.32
N GLY A 3 6.14 -6.38 5.50
CA GLY A 3 5.39 -5.82 4.37
C GLY A 3 4.94 -6.85 3.33
N VAL A 4 5.72 -7.91 3.11
CA VAL A 4 5.34 -8.99 2.18
C VAL A 4 4.20 -9.81 2.76
N LEU A 5 4.29 -10.20 4.03
CA LEU A 5 3.23 -10.97 4.70
C LEU A 5 1.92 -10.17 4.78
N MET A 6 1.99 -8.91 5.21
CA MET A 6 0.83 -8.01 5.27
C MET A 6 0.26 -7.77 3.87
N GLY A 7 1.13 -7.58 2.87
CA GLY A 7 0.73 -7.44 1.47
C GLY A 7 -0.04 -8.64 0.96
N ILE A 8 0.46 -9.86 1.18
CA ILE A 8 -0.22 -11.10 0.76
C ILE A 8 -1.57 -11.23 1.46
N ILE A 9 -1.64 -11.05 2.77
CA ILE A 9 -2.89 -11.18 3.54
C ILE A 9 -3.93 -10.18 3.04
N ALA A 10 -3.56 -8.89 2.96
CA ALA A 10 -4.47 -7.85 2.50
C ALA A 10 -4.84 -8.01 1.02
N GLY A 11 -3.90 -8.41 0.17
CA GLY A 11 -4.12 -8.70 -1.24
C GLY A 11 -5.14 -9.82 -1.44
N VAL A 12 -5.01 -10.94 -0.70
CA VAL A 12 -5.98 -12.04 -0.76
C VAL A 12 -7.36 -11.59 -0.28
N ILE A 13 -7.43 -10.88 0.85
CA ILE A 13 -8.72 -10.38 1.38
C ILE A 13 -9.41 -9.46 0.38
N THR A 14 -8.67 -8.51 -0.20
CA THR A 14 -9.22 -7.53 -1.16
C THR A 14 -9.59 -8.18 -2.49
N ALA A 15 -8.83 -9.17 -2.96
CA ALA A 15 -9.16 -9.97 -4.14
C ALA A 15 -10.46 -10.76 -3.94
N LEU A 16 -10.62 -11.46 -2.81
CA LEU A 16 -11.84 -12.18 -2.48
C LEU A 16 -13.04 -11.22 -2.40
N ARG A 17 -12.87 -10.06 -1.77
CA ARG A 17 -13.89 -9.00 -1.71
C ARG A 17 -14.29 -8.54 -3.11
N ALA A 18 -13.33 -8.28 -3.99
CA ALA A 18 -13.57 -7.84 -5.35
C ALA A 18 -14.34 -8.89 -6.16
N ILE A 19 -13.90 -10.15 -6.12
CA ILE A 19 -14.56 -11.26 -6.83
C ILE A 19 -15.99 -11.47 -6.33
N LEU A 20 -16.21 -11.43 -5.01
CA LEU A 20 -17.53 -11.66 -4.42
C LEU A 20 -18.53 -10.53 -4.71
N LEU A 21 -18.06 -9.28 -4.83
CA LEU A 21 -18.93 -8.14 -5.07
C LEU A 21 -19.17 -7.86 -6.55
N GLN A 22 -18.13 -7.96 -7.37
CA GLN A 22 -18.15 -7.54 -8.77
C GLN A 22 -18.29 -8.72 -9.74
N GLY A 23 -18.06 -9.96 -9.28
CA GLY A 23 -18.12 -11.16 -10.11
C GLY A 23 -16.97 -11.30 -11.12
N ASP A 24 -16.01 -10.37 -11.10
CA ASP A 24 -14.90 -10.32 -12.05
C ASP A 24 -13.60 -10.82 -11.42
N ILE A 25 -13.12 -11.95 -11.93
CA ILE A 25 -11.88 -12.60 -11.50
C ILE A 25 -10.64 -11.78 -11.92
N MET A 26 -10.64 -11.17 -13.11
CA MET A 26 -9.51 -10.33 -13.57
C MET A 26 -9.37 -9.10 -12.69
N LEU A 27 -10.49 -8.49 -12.29
CA LEU A 27 -10.49 -7.38 -11.35
C LEU A 27 -9.95 -7.84 -9.99
N GLY A 28 -10.36 -9.01 -9.49
CA GLY A 28 -9.80 -9.62 -8.29
C GLY A 28 -8.28 -9.77 -8.31
N TYR A 29 -7.72 -10.31 -9.39
CA TYR A 29 -6.27 -10.43 -9.57
C TYR A 29 -5.56 -9.08 -9.60
N THR A 30 -6.14 -8.12 -10.31
CA THR A 30 -5.58 -6.77 -10.42
C THR A 30 -5.46 -6.10 -9.06
N VAL A 31 -6.55 -6.13 -8.28
CA VAL A 31 -6.61 -5.56 -6.93
C VAL A 31 -5.63 -6.26 -5.99
N ALA A 32 -5.50 -7.59 -6.08
CA ALA A 32 -4.56 -8.36 -5.28
C ALA A 32 -3.11 -7.88 -5.48
N ILE A 33 -2.68 -7.81 -6.75
CA ILE A 33 -1.31 -7.44 -7.13
C ILE A 33 -1.05 -5.98 -6.73
N ALA A 34 -1.98 -5.08 -7.02
CA ALA A 34 -1.88 -3.68 -6.65
C ALA A 34 -1.72 -3.50 -5.14
N MET A 35 -2.52 -4.21 -4.34
CA MET A 35 -2.48 -4.11 -2.88
C MET A 35 -1.19 -4.69 -2.28
N ILE A 36 -0.70 -5.82 -2.81
CA ILE A 36 0.58 -6.41 -2.38
C ILE A 36 1.73 -5.42 -2.60
N ILE A 37 1.82 -4.84 -3.81
CA ILE A 37 2.88 -3.88 -4.16
C ILE A 37 2.77 -2.62 -3.30
N ALA A 38 1.57 -2.07 -3.14
CA ALA A 38 1.33 -0.88 -2.34
C ALA A 38 1.78 -1.05 -0.88
N ILE A 39 1.42 -2.16 -0.24
CA ILE A 39 1.77 -2.41 1.17
C ILE A 39 3.26 -2.68 1.34
N ILE A 40 3.91 -3.39 0.42
CA ILE A 40 5.37 -3.62 0.49
C ILE A 40 6.12 -2.29 0.48
N ILE A 41 5.74 -1.39 -0.43
CA ILE A 41 6.39 -0.07 -0.56
C ILE A 41 6.07 0.82 0.65
N ALA A 42 4.79 0.91 1.04
CA ALA A 42 4.38 1.72 2.19
C ALA A 42 5.04 1.26 3.50
N THR A 43 5.11 -0.05 3.75
CA THR A 43 5.79 -0.60 4.95
C THR A 43 7.28 -0.26 4.95
N SER A 44 7.92 -0.30 3.78
CA SER A 44 9.31 0.11 3.63
C SER A 44 9.49 1.59 3.92
N LEU A 45 8.57 2.43 3.43
CA LEU A 45 8.55 3.86 3.72
C LEU A 45 8.37 4.15 5.22
N GLY A 46 7.53 3.38 5.91
CA GLY A 46 7.26 3.56 7.34
C GLY A 46 8.51 3.46 8.22
N GLY A 47 9.49 2.64 7.82
CA GLY A 47 10.79 2.57 8.49
C GLY A 47 11.77 3.69 8.06
N ILE A 48 11.65 4.19 6.83
CA ILE A 48 12.55 5.20 6.27
C ILE A 48 12.17 6.62 6.72
N LEU A 49 10.87 6.91 6.82
CA LEU A 49 10.35 8.24 7.17
C LEU A 49 10.97 8.81 8.45
N PRO A 50 10.98 8.10 9.60
CA PRO A 50 11.56 8.62 10.84
C PRO A 50 13.05 8.97 10.70
N ILE A 51 13.80 8.17 9.93
CA ILE A 51 15.22 8.39 9.67
C ILE A 51 15.42 9.62 8.77
N LEU A 52 14.58 9.79 7.76
CA LEU A 52 14.60 10.94 6.86
C LEU A 52 14.30 12.24 7.62
N PHE A 53 13.27 12.24 8.47
CA PHE A 53 12.93 13.41 9.28
C PHE A 53 14.04 13.79 10.26
N LYS A 54 14.66 12.79 10.91
CA LYS A 54 15.85 13.02 11.75
C LYS A 54 16.98 13.70 10.97
N LYS A 55 17.22 13.31 9.72
CA LYS A 55 18.23 13.95 8.86
C LYS A 55 17.87 15.37 8.44
N LEU A 56 16.57 15.68 8.32
CA LEU A 56 16.08 17.02 8.00
C LEU A 56 16.03 17.95 9.22
N GLY A 57 16.45 17.48 10.41
CA GLY A 57 16.41 18.26 11.65
C GLY A 57 15.02 18.33 12.29
N VAL A 58 14.05 17.55 11.78
CA VAL A 58 12.72 17.41 12.37
C VAL A 58 12.78 16.28 13.39
N ASP A 59 12.39 16.55 14.63
CA ASP A 59 12.39 15.53 15.69
C ASP A 59 11.39 14.40 15.35
N PRO A 60 11.85 13.15 15.19
CA PRO A 60 10.97 12.01 14.97
C PRO A 60 9.97 11.79 16.12
N ALA A 61 10.25 12.28 17.33
CA ALA A 61 9.30 12.24 18.44
C ALA A 61 8.16 13.26 18.29
N LEU A 62 8.39 14.36 17.55
CA LEU A 62 7.37 15.34 17.18
C LEU A 62 6.58 14.93 15.93
N MET A 63 7.17 14.09 15.06
CA MET A 63 6.43 13.39 14.00
C MET A 63 5.45 12.42 14.65
N SER A 64 4.24 12.90 14.87
CA SER A 64 3.19 12.14 15.53
C SER A 64 2.90 10.85 14.73
N GLY A 65 2.59 9.77 15.45
CA GLY A 65 2.08 8.54 14.83
C GLY A 65 0.97 8.79 13.79
N PRO A 66 0.03 9.73 14.04
CA PRO A 66 -0.95 10.17 13.05
C PRO A 66 -0.37 10.70 11.73
N LEU A 67 0.67 11.53 11.74
CA LEU A 67 1.24 12.11 10.52
C LEU A 67 1.90 11.04 9.64
N ILE A 68 2.64 10.12 10.26
CA ILE A 68 3.23 8.99 9.54
C ILE A 68 2.12 8.14 8.92
N ALA A 69 1.07 7.81 9.69
CA ALA A 69 -0.06 7.04 9.16
C ALA A 69 -0.71 7.73 7.95
N THR A 70 -0.93 9.05 7.98
CA THR A 70 -1.50 9.78 6.83
C THR A 70 -0.62 9.71 5.57
N ILE A 71 0.70 9.83 5.73
CA ILE A 71 1.63 9.71 4.59
C ILE A 71 1.61 8.28 4.03
N LEU A 72 1.59 7.28 4.91
CA LEU A 72 1.53 5.87 4.51
C LEU A 72 0.20 5.53 3.82
N ASP A 73 -0.92 6.04 4.31
CA ASP A 73 -2.25 5.86 3.70
C ASP A 73 -2.29 6.47 2.30
N THR A 74 -1.83 7.72 2.18
CA THR A 74 -1.78 8.43 0.90
C THR A 74 -0.86 7.72 -0.09
N THR A 75 0.32 7.27 0.36
CA THR A 75 1.28 6.55 -0.49
C THR A 75 0.71 5.22 -0.96
N THR A 76 0.06 4.48 -0.06
CA THR A 76 -0.57 3.19 -0.37
C THR A 76 -1.64 3.37 -1.44
N LEU A 77 -2.52 4.36 -1.30
CA LEU A 77 -3.56 4.66 -2.29
C LEU A 77 -2.98 5.08 -3.64
N LEU A 78 -1.98 5.96 -3.65
CA LEU A 78 -1.32 6.39 -4.89
C LEU A 78 -0.75 5.20 -5.65
N ILE A 79 -0.01 4.32 -4.98
CA ILE A 79 0.58 3.13 -5.61
C ILE A 79 -0.52 2.18 -6.07
N TYR A 80 -1.53 1.93 -5.23
CA TYR A 80 -2.65 1.07 -5.56
C TYR A 80 -3.35 1.53 -6.85
N PHE A 81 -3.70 2.81 -6.96
CA PHE A 81 -4.36 3.33 -8.16
C PHE A 81 -3.44 3.31 -9.37
N ASN A 82 -2.17 3.65 -9.23
CA ASN A 82 -1.21 3.60 -10.35
C ASN A 82 -1.03 2.17 -10.89
N VAL A 83 -0.86 1.18 -10.01
CA VAL A 83 -0.70 -0.22 -10.41
C VAL A 83 -2.00 -0.76 -11.00
N THR A 84 -3.15 -0.45 -10.39
CA THR A 84 -4.46 -0.86 -10.91
C THR A 84 -4.70 -0.27 -12.31
N MET A 85 -4.41 1.03 -12.50
CA MET A 85 -4.52 1.67 -13.82
C MET A 85 -3.59 1.01 -14.84
N LEU A 86 -2.34 0.74 -14.48
CA LEU A 86 -1.37 0.10 -15.37
C LEU A 86 -1.83 -1.31 -15.80
N LEU A 87 -2.39 -2.08 -14.88
CA LEU A 87 -2.86 -3.44 -15.14
C LEU A 87 -4.17 -3.46 -15.93
N LEU A 88 -5.15 -2.64 -15.56
CA LEU A 88 -6.42 -2.54 -16.29
C LEU A 88 -6.27 -1.89 -17.66
N TRP A 89 -5.27 -1.03 -17.87
CA TRP A 89 -5.07 -0.37 -19.17
C TRP A 89 -4.81 -1.36 -20.32
N ASN A 90 -4.24 -2.53 -20.01
CA ASN A 90 -3.92 -3.58 -21.00
C ASN A 90 -5.03 -4.65 -21.13
N ILE A 91 -6.16 -4.49 -20.45
CA ILE A 91 -7.29 -5.43 -20.45
C ILE A 91 -8.48 -4.75 -21.13
#